data_AF-A0A1Z3CHV7-F1
#
_entry.id   AF-A0A1Z3CHV7-F1
#
_cell.length_a   1.000
_cell.length_b   1.000
_cell.length_c   1.000
_cell.angle_alpha   90.00
_cell.angle_beta   90.00
_cell.angle_gamma   90.00
#
_symmetry.space_group_name_H-M   'P 1'
#
loop_
_entity.id
_entity.type
_entity.pdbx_description
1 polymer ?
#
loop_
_entity_poly.entity_id
_entity_poly.type
_entity_poly.pdbx_seq_one_letter_code
_entity_poly.pdbx_strand_id
1 'polypeptide(L)'
;MGFEKRAVNFKEIMFKDGEVFSGIYFEYYENGLDKYECSYRDGLKHGSEWMYDKYGMIREVRTYKKGEMRTFEEYYPSGTLKFKIELKDEMKNGIEMAFEENHNILYYGLNKDDKRYGEWQFYKNGKLEKYIIYKNDEVVGEEQVEY
;
A
#
# COMPACT_ATOMS: atom_id res chain seq x y z
N MET A 1 15.97 -9.20 3.47
CA MET A 1 14.65 -9.75 3.84
C MET A 1 13.97 -10.15 2.54
N GLY A 2 13.84 -11.45 2.27
CA GLY A 2 13.15 -11.93 1.07
C GLY A 2 11.66 -11.96 1.33
N PHE A 3 10.87 -11.35 0.45
CA PHE A 3 9.42 -11.53 0.46
C PHE A 3 9.15 -12.97 0.03
N GLU A 4 8.86 -13.83 1.01
CA GLU A 4 8.41 -15.19 0.75
C GLU A 4 7.03 -15.08 0.09
N LYS A 5 6.94 -15.36 -1.23
CA LYS A 5 5.65 -15.58 -1.91
C LYS A 5 5.09 -16.88 -1.31
N ARG A 6 4.44 -16.77 -0.15
CA ARG A 6 3.68 -17.88 0.45
C ARG A 6 2.50 -18.11 -0.47
N ALA A 7 2.70 -18.98 -1.46
CA ALA A 7 1.65 -19.52 -2.30
C ALA A 7 0.70 -20.29 -1.38
N VAL A 8 -0.30 -19.60 -0.84
CA VAL A 8 -1.48 -20.25 -0.29
C VAL A 8 -2.20 -20.84 -1.50
N ASN A 9 -2.12 -22.15 -1.65
CA ASN A 9 -2.83 -22.92 -2.69
C ASN A 9 -4.35 -22.68 -2.58
N PHE A 10 -4.86 -21.60 -3.17
CA PHE A 10 -6.26 -21.49 -3.59
C PHE A 10 -6.28 -21.74 -5.09
N LYS A 11 -6.14 -23.02 -5.48
CA LYS A 11 -5.91 -23.43 -6.86
C LYS A 11 -7.16 -23.44 -7.75
N GLU A 12 -8.34 -23.20 -7.21
CA GLU A 12 -9.58 -23.20 -8.00
C GLU A 12 -10.16 -21.80 -8.06
N ILE A 13 -9.97 -21.15 -9.20
CA ILE A 13 -10.72 -19.96 -9.57
C ILE A 13 -12.15 -20.39 -9.95
N MET A 14 -13.13 -19.81 -9.28
CA MET A 14 -14.55 -20.03 -9.55
C MET A 14 -15.09 -18.84 -10.31
N PHE A 15 -15.89 -19.10 -11.33
CA PHE A 15 -16.58 -18.08 -12.11
C PHE A 15 -18.09 -18.14 -11.86
N LYS A 16 -18.75 -16.98 -11.90
CA LYS A 16 -20.21 -16.85 -11.91
C LYS A 16 -20.58 -15.83 -12.96
N ASP A 17 -21.49 -16.19 -13.87
CA ASP A 17 -21.96 -15.34 -14.97
C ASP A 17 -20.83 -14.77 -15.86
N GLY A 18 -19.72 -15.52 -15.99
CA GLY A 18 -18.54 -15.13 -16.77
C GLY A 18 -17.51 -14.29 -16.02
N GLU A 19 -17.78 -13.92 -14.76
CA GLU A 19 -16.89 -13.11 -13.92
C GLU A 19 -16.24 -13.94 -12.81
N VAL A 20 -15.07 -13.50 -12.32
CA VAL A 20 -14.36 -14.16 -11.21
C VAL A 20 -15.17 -14.00 -9.93
N PHE A 21 -15.60 -15.12 -9.37
CA PHE A 21 -16.40 -15.15 -8.15
C PHE A 21 -15.55 -15.41 -6.91
N SER A 22 -14.59 -16.33 -6.97
CA SER A 22 -13.71 -16.63 -5.84
C SER A 22 -12.41 -17.27 -6.30
N GLY A 23 -11.33 -17.09 -5.54
CA GLY A 23 -10.01 -17.63 -5.86
C GLY A 23 -9.04 -16.53 -6.28
N ILE A 24 -7.89 -16.93 -6.85
CA ILE A 24 -6.84 -15.98 -7.27
C ILE A 24 -6.88 -15.87 -8.79
N TYR A 25 -7.06 -14.65 -9.28
CA TYR A 25 -7.00 -14.31 -10.69
C TYR A 25 -5.62 -13.76 -11.05
N PHE A 26 -5.15 -14.12 -12.25
CA PHE A 26 -3.84 -13.70 -12.77
C PHE A 26 -3.99 -13.12 -14.18
N GLU A 27 -3.22 -12.06 -14.45
CA GLU A 27 -2.90 -11.65 -15.82
C GLU A 27 -1.39 -11.72 -16.03
N TYR A 28 -0.99 -11.98 -17.26
CA TYR A 28 0.41 -12.08 -17.66
C TYR A 28 0.73 -11.07 -18.75
N TYR A 29 1.98 -10.64 -18.80
CA TYR A 29 2.53 -9.95 -19.96
C TYR A 29 2.73 -10.93 -21.12
N GLU A 30 2.95 -10.40 -22.33
CA GLU A 30 3.24 -11.22 -23.52
C GLU A 30 4.48 -12.10 -23.35
N ASN A 31 5.43 -11.68 -22.50
CA ASN A 31 6.62 -12.47 -22.16
C ASN A 31 6.37 -13.57 -21.11
N GLY A 32 5.12 -13.75 -20.66
CA GLY A 32 4.72 -14.77 -19.70
C GLY A 32 4.95 -14.43 -18.24
N LEU A 33 5.51 -13.25 -17.92
CA LEU A 33 5.67 -12.81 -16.53
C LEU A 33 4.34 -12.31 -15.96
N ASP A 34 4.15 -12.47 -14.64
CA ASP A 34 3.01 -11.93 -13.90
C ASP A 34 2.91 -10.43 -14.18
N LYS A 35 1.72 -9.98 -14.59
CA LYS A 35 1.35 -8.57 -14.73
C LYS A 35 0.47 -8.13 -13.57
N TYR A 36 -0.41 -9.04 -13.15
CA TYR A 36 -1.44 -8.78 -12.16
C TYR A 36 -1.79 -10.06 -11.42
N GLU A 37 -2.00 -9.97 -10.11
CA GLU A 37 -2.51 -11.05 -9.26
C GLU A 37 -3.54 -10.46 -8.30
N CYS A 38 -4.75 -11.01 -8.21
CA CYS A 38 -5.77 -10.51 -7.29
C CYS A 38 -6.63 -11.62 -6.71
N SER A 39 -6.84 -11.55 -5.40
CA SER A 39 -7.69 -12.47 -4.65
C SER A 39 -9.15 -11.99 -4.63
N TYR A 40 -10.07 -12.90 -4.94
CA TYR A 40 -11.51 -12.68 -4.95
C TYR A 40 -12.22 -13.61 -3.96
N ARG A 41 -13.31 -13.11 -3.38
CA ARG A 41 -14.26 -13.87 -2.55
C ARG A 41 -15.65 -13.30 -2.74
N ASP A 42 -16.61 -14.16 -3.07
CA ASP A 42 -18.02 -13.81 -3.26
C ASP A 42 -18.26 -12.68 -4.29
N GLY A 43 -17.48 -12.68 -5.37
CA GLY A 43 -17.52 -11.68 -6.45
C GLY A 43 -16.81 -10.36 -6.14
N LEU A 44 -16.17 -10.25 -4.97
CA LEU A 44 -15.50 -9.02 -4.52
C LEU A 44 -14.01 -9.26 -4.31
N LYS A 45 -13.18 -8.24 -4.53
CA LYS A 45 -11.77 -8.26 -4.13
C LYS A 45 -11.65 -8.50 -2.63
N HIS A 46 -10.81 -9.43 -2.23
CA HIS A 46 -10.61 -9.82 -0.83
C HIS A 46 -9.23 -10.43 -0.63
N GLY A 47 -8.41 -9.82 0.22
CA GLY A 47 -6.99 -10.17 0.36
C GLY A 47 -6.12 -9.22 -0.45
N SER A 48 -5.08 -9.74 -1.11
CA SER A 48 -4.09 -8.92 -1.81
C SER A 48 -4.39 -8.77 -3.30
N GLU A 49 -3.98 -7.63 -3.83
CA GLU A 49 -3.86 -7.30 -5.25
C GLU A 49 -2.44 -6.83 -5.50
N TRP A 50 -1.76 -7.43 -6.47
CA TRP A 50 -0.38 -7.17 -6.82
C TRP A 50 -0.30 -6.74 -8.28
N MET A 51 0.49 -5.72 -8.55
CA MET A 51 0.78 -5.24 -9.89
C MET A 51 2.29 -5.22 -10.10
N TYR A 52 2.71 -5.80 -11.21
CA TYR A 52 4.12 -5.96 -11.57
C TYR A 52 4.40 -5.20 -12.87
N ASP A 53 5.65 -4.84 -13.12
CA ASP A 53 6.08 -4.38 -14.43
C ASP A 53 6.49 -5.53 -15.36
N LYS A 54 6.79 -5.20 -16.63
CA LYS A 54 7.19 -6.17 -17.66
C LYS A 54 8.48 -6.93 -17.36
N TYR A 55 9.20 -6.58 -16.30
CA TYR A 55 10.42 -7.26 -15.82
C TYR A 55 10.15 -8.09 -14.55
N GLY A 56 8.89 -8.16 -14.09
CA GLY A 56 8.47 -8.90 -12.89
C GLY A 56 8.69 -8.15 -11.59
N MET A 57 9.03 -6.85 -11.63
CA MET A 57 9.23 -6.05 -10.41
C MET A 57 7.90 -5.53 -9.90
N ILE A 58 7.67 -5.63 -8.59
CA ILE A 58 6.46 -5.10 -7.94
C ILE A 58 6.42 -3.58 -8.12
N ARG A 59 5.24 -3.07 -8.51
CA ARG A 59 4.95 -1.64 -8.65
C ARG A 59 3.94 -1.17 -7.63
N GLU A 60 2.91 -1.96 -7.42
CA GLU A 60 1.86 -1.63 -6.46
C GLU A 60 1.38 -2.88 -5.75
N VAL A 61 1.06 -2.70 -4.47
CA VAL A 61 0.38 -3.71 -3.66
C VAL A 61 -0.80 -3.05 -2.97
N ARG A 62 -1.98 -3.64 -3.12
CA ARG A 62 -3.21 -3.20 -2.47
C ARG A 62 -3.78 -4.34 -1.66
N THR A 63 -4.48 -4.01 -0.59
CA THR A 63 -5.27 -5.00 0.14
C THR A 63 -6.73 -4.60 0.18
N TYR A 64 -7.62 -5.60 0.19
CA TYR A 64 -9.07 -5.42 0.16
C TYR A 64 -9.75 -6.29 1.19
N LYS A 65 -10.89 -5.82 1.71
CA LYS A 65 -11.80 -6.61 2.54
C LYS A 65 -13.22 -6.35 2.09
N LYS A 66 -13.81 -7.34 1.41
CA LYS A 66 -15.18 -7.28 0.86
C LYS A 66 -15.34 -6.13 -0.15
N GLY A 67 -14.40 -6.02 -1.09
CA GLY A 67 -14.41 -4.98 -2.12
C GLY A 67 -13.82 -3.63 -1.67
N GLU A 68 -13.76 -3.35 -0.37
CA GLU A 68 -13.20 -2.10 0.14
C GLU A 68 -11.67 -2.20 0.28
N MET A 69 -10.95 -1.24 -0.31
CA MET A 69 -9.50 -1.12 -0.16
C MET A 69 -9.13 -0.78 1.29
N ARG A 70 -8.07 -1.41 1.81
CA ARG A 70 -7.56 -1.22 3.19
C ARG A 70 -6.17 -0.65 3.22
N THR A 71 -5.31 -1.03 2.27
CA THR A 71 -3.97 -0.46 2.14
C THR A 71 -3.62 -0.28 0.68
N PHE A 72 -2.81 0.73 0.43
CA PHE A 72 -2.15 0.95 -0.85
C PHE A 72 -0.66 1.17 -0.60
N GLU A 73 0.17 0.46 -1.35
CA GLU A 73 1.62 0.55 -1.34
C GLU A 73 2.13 0.74 -2.76
N GLU A 74 3.05 1.68 -2.97
CA GLU A 74 3.72 1.94 -4.25
C GLU A 74 5.22 1.70 -4.08
N TYR A 75 5.88 1.16 -5.10
CA TYR A 75 7.30 0.79 -5.08
C TYR A 75 8.08 1.46 -6.22
N TYR A 76 9.31 1.87 -5.92
CA TYR A 76 10.29 2.31 -6.92
C TYR A 76 10.73 1.16 -7.84
N PRO A 77 11.33 1.45 -9.02
CA PRO A 77 11.93 0.42 -9.88
C PRO A 77 12.97 -0.45 -9.17
N SER A 78 13.66 0.08 -8.16
CA SER A 78 14.58 -0.68 -7.31
C SER A 78 13.90 -1.76 -6.46
N GLY A 79 12.57 -1.71 -6.29
CA GLY A 79 11.82 -2.51 -5.32
C GLY A 79 11.74 -1.88 -3.93
N THR A 80 12.31 -0.68 -3.72
CA THR A 80 12.16 0.07 -2.47
C THR A 80 10.72 0.59 -2.35
N LEU A 81 10.12 0.43 -1.16
CA LEU A 81 8.80 1.00 -0.85
C LEU A 81 8.89 2.52 -0.99
N LYS A 82 8.04 3.10 -1.84
CA LYS A 82 7.99 4.55 -2.08
C LYS A 82 6.97 5.22 -1.16
N PHE A 83 5.81 4.59 -1.01
CA PHE A 83 4.69 5.17 -0.29
C PHE A 83 3.77 4.07 0.24
N LYS A 84 3.19 4.25 1.42
CA LYS A 84 2.14 3.41 1.97
C LYS A 84 1.07 4.25 2.65
N ILE A 85 -0.19 3.86 2.46
CA ILE A 85 -1.34 4.45 3.15
C ILE A 85 -2.38 3.41 3.56
N GLU A 86 -3.01 3.64 4.71
CA GLU A 86 -4.16 2.90 5.21
C GLU A 86 -5.48 3.63 4.91
N LEU A 87 -6.49 2.85 4.53
CA LEU A 87 -7.81 3.33 4.16
C LEU A 87 -8.92 2.64 4.94
N LYS A 88 -9.99 3.39 5.19
CA LYS A 88 -11.26 2.88 5.72
C LYS A 88 -12.40 3.68 5.09
N ASP A 89 -13.41 2.98 4.61
CA ASP A 89 -14.59 3.58 3.97
C ASP A 89 -14.19 4.52 2.83
N GLU A 90 -13.21 4.09 2.02
CA GLU A 90 -12.61 4.83 0.90
C GLU A 90 -11.83 6.12 1.27
N MET A 91 -11.73 6.44 2.57
CA MET A 91 -10.99 7.58 3.09
C MET A 91 -9.65 7.16 3.69
N LYS A 92 -8.65 8.05 3.68
CA LYS A 92 -7.41 7.88 4.44
C LYS A 92 -7.74 7.77 5.92
N ASN A 93 -7.38 6.66 6.53
CA ASN A 93 -7.66 6.39 7.93
C ASN A 93 -6.63 5.40 8.48
N GLY A 94 -5.75 5.88 9.36
CA GLY A 94 -4.59 5.14 9.84
C GLY A 94 -3.27 5.73 9.31
N ILE A 95 -2.28 4.87 9.14
CA ILE A 95 -0.90 5.28 8.86
C ILE A 95 -0.74 5.75 7.40
N GLU A 96 0.05 6.81 7.21
CA GLU A 96 0.63 7.21 5.94
C GLU A 96 2.14 7.44 6.11
N MET A 97 2.93 6.94 5.15
CA MET A 97 4.39 7.14 5.15
C MET A 97 4.97 7.10 3.75
N ALA A 98 6.09 7.80 3.56
CA ALA A 98 6.84 7.81 2.31
C ALA A 98 8.34 7.68 2.56
N PHE A 99 9.04 7.14 1.58
CA PHE A 99 10.48 6.92 1.62
C PHE A 99 11.12 7.41 0.32
N GLU A 100 12.40 7.75 0.40
CA GLU A 100 13.29 7.90 -0.73
C GLU A 100 13.72 6.52 -1.27
N GLU A 101 14.20 6.47 -2.52
CA GLU A 101 14.69 5.24 -3.15
C GLU A 101 15.90 4.63 -2.42
N ASN A 102 16.63 5.42 -1.64
CA ASN A 102 17.74 4.98 -0.80
C ASN A 102 17.30 4.37 0.56
N HIS A 103 15.99 4.18 0.78
CA HIS A 103 15.34 3.68 2.00
C HIS A 103 15.24 4.68 3.16
N ASN A 104 15.67 5.93 2.99
CA ASN A 104 15.42 6.97 3.99
C ASN A 104 13.93 7.28 4.04
N ILE A 105 13.38 7.37 5.25
CA ILE A 105 12.02 7.87 5.44
C ILE A 105 11.98 9.37 5.14
N LEU A 106 10.89 9.82 4.52
CA LEU A 106 10.59 11.23 4.25
C LEU A 106 9.61 11.77 5.29
N TYR A 107 8.55 11.02 5.55
CA TYR A 107 7.57 11.33 6.59
C TYR A 107 6.80 10.09 7.03
N TYR A 108 6.19 10.21 8.21
CA TYR A 108 5.26 9.25 8.79
C TYR A 108 4.21 10.01 9.60
N GLY A 109 2.94 9.62 9.50
CA GLY A 109 1.90 10.22 10.31
C GLY A 109 0.58 9.46 10.25
N LEU A 110 -0.40 9.96 10.99
CA LEU A 110 -1.74 9.40 11.03
C LEU A 110 -2.72 10.29 10.27
N ASN A 111 -3.66 9.65 9.60
CA ASN A 111 -4.84 10.27 9.01
C ASN A 111 -6.10 9.76 9.71
N LYS A 112 -7.11 10.62 9.77
CA LYS A 112 -8.46 10.27 10.18
C LYS A 112 -9.44 11.01 9.28
N ASP A 113 -10.31 10.26 8.63
CA ASP A 113 -11.37 10.78 7.77
C ASP A 113 -10.81 11.76 6.72
N ASP A 114 -9.78 11.32 5.97
CA ASP A 114 -9.04 12.07 4.93
C ASP A 114 -8.15 13.22 5.41
N LYS A 115 -8.08 13.45 6.73
CA LYS A 115 -7.33 14.57 7.31
C LYS A 115 -6.16 14.10 8.15
N ARG A 116 -5.07 14.86 8.15
CA ARG A 116 -3.95 14.67 9.09
C ARG A 116 -4.44 14.79 10.52
N TYR A 117 -4.02 13.85 11.35
CA TYR A 117 -4.40 13.78 12.75
C TYR A 117 -3.22 13.30 13.59
N GLY A 118 -3.08 13.82 14.80
CA GLY A 118 -2.00 13.44 15.71
C GLY A 118 -0.63 13.90 15.20
N GLU A 119 0.41 13.20 15.63
CA GLU A 119 1.78 13.55 15.32
C GLU A 119 2.18 13.10 13.90
N TRP A 120 2.79 14.01 13.16
CA TRP A 120 3.44 13.78 11.88
C TRP A 120 4.93 14.06 12.01
N GLN A 121 5.75 13.09 11.65
CA GLN A 121 7.20 13.13 11.71
C GLN A 121 7.73 13.42 10.32
N PHE A 122 8.65 14.37 10.19
CA PHE A 122 9.29 14.74 8.93
C PHE A 122 10.79 14.58 9.05
N TYR A 123 11.41 14.05 7.99
CA TYR A 123 12.81 13.67 7.99
C TYR A 123 13.55 14.28 6.81
N LYS A 124 14.83 14.54 7.03
CA LYS A 124 15.76 15.08 6.04
C LYS A 124 17.10 14.36 6.15
N ASN A 125 17.56 13.80 5.04
CA ASN A 125 18.80 13.00 4.99
C ASN A 125 18.84 11.87 6.03
N GLY A 126 17.71 11.18 6.23
CA GLY A 126 17.57 10.09 7.19
C GLY A 126 17.53 10.51 8.67
N LYS A 127 17.56 11.81 8.95
CA LYS A 127 17.42 12.37 10.30
C LYS A 127 16.06 13.02 10.46
N LEU A 128 15.46 12.85 11.63
CA LEU A 128 14.21 13.50 12.00
C LEU A 128 14.45 15.00 12.12
N GLU A 129 13.76 15.79 11.30
CA GLU A 129 13.88 17.25 11.25
C GLU A 129 12.86 17.91 12.18
N LYS A 130 11.63 17.39 12.21
CA LYS A 130 10.55 17.95 13.05
C LYS A 130 9.36 17.02 13.24
N TYR A 131 8.58 17.34 14.26
CA TYR A 131 7.22 16.84 14.47
C TYR A 131 6.21 17.97 14.26
N ILE A 132 5.06 17.66 13.64
CA ILE A 132 3.91 18.56 13.59
C ILE A 132 2.71 17.80 14.14
N ILE A 133 2.03 18.37 15.12
CA ILE A 133 0.79 17.83 15.66
C ILE A 133 -0.38 18.44 14.90
N TYR A 134 -1.17 17.60 14.25
CA TYR A 134 -2.36 17.98 13.51
C TYR A 134 -3.64 17.61 14.24
N LYS A 135 -4.67 18.44 14.08
CA LYS A 135 -6.05 18.11 14.41
C LYS A 135 -6.93 18.46 13.21
N ASN A 136 -7.29 17.45 12.42
CA ASN A 136 -8.11 17.61 11.22
C ASN A 136 -7.47 18.60 10.22
N ASP A 137 -6.20 18.35 9.85
CA ASP A 137 -5.33 19.20 9.01
C ASP A 137 -4.87 20.53 9.63
N GLU A 138 -5.44 20.96 10.75
CA GLU A 138 -4.97 22.15 11.45
C GLU A 138 -3.73 21.85 12.27
N VAL A 139 -2.68 22.66 12.11
CA VAL A 139 -1.47 22.58 12.95
C VAL A 139 -1.81 23.10 14.34
N VAL A 140 -1.64 22.25 15.35
CA VAL A 140 -1.83 22.60 16.77
C VAL A 140 -0.54 22.56 17.58
N GLY A 141 0.55 22.07 16.98
CA GLY A 141 1.89 22.09 17.57
C GLY A 141 2.95 21.77 16.53
N GLU A 142 4.16 22.30 16.71
CA GLU A 142 5.33 21.99 15.89
C GLU A 142 6.58 22.03 16.79
N GLU A 143 7.47 21.06 16.61
CA GLU A 143 8.75 20.99 17.31
C GLU A 143 9.85 20.62 16.31
N GLN A 144 10.90 21.44 16.25
CA GLN A 144 12.11 21.12 15.47
C GLN A 144 13.08 20.33 16.34
N VAL A 145 13.78 19.37 15.72
CA VAL A 145 14.78 18.57 16.41
C VAL A 145 16.16 19.10 16.08
N GLU A 146 16.86 19.56 17.11
CA GLU A 146 18.26 19.98 17.03
C GLU A 146 19.19 18.79 17.34
N TYR A 147 20.29 18.66 16.60
CA TYR A 147 21.28 17.58 16.71
C TYR A 147 22.64 18.09 17.16
#